data_AF-A0A7C3LL53-F1
#
_entry.id   AF-A0A7C3LL53-F1
#
_cell.length_a   1.000
_cell.length_b   1.000
_cell.length_c   1.000
_cell.angle_alpha   90.00
_cell.angle_beta   90.00
_cell.angle_gamma   90.00
#
_symmetry.space_group_name_H-M   'P 1'
#
loop_
_entity.id
_entity.type
_entity.pdbx_description
1 polymer ?
#
loop_
_entity_poly.entity_id
_entity_poly.type
_entity_poly.pdbx_seq_one_letter_code
_entity_poly.pdbx_strand_id
1 'polypeptide(L)' 'MSSRRDLDVGFNIFNDQGVQVGRFGTAANFGGMQLLMNDSQGRTRIRLAIAEDGTPSIELLDADGKVTWSAR' A
#
# COMPACT_ATOMS: atom_id res chain seq x y z
N MET A 1 -5.45 -3.01 -26.19
CA MET A 1 -4.24 -2.40 -25.60
C MET A 1 -4.45 -2.29 -24.10
N SER A 2 -4.11 -3.35 -23.35
CA SER A 2 -4.04 -3.27 -21.89
C SER A 2 -2.60 -2.93 -21.55
N SER A 3 -2.35 -1.67 -21.16
CA SER A 3 -1.05 -1.28 -20.62
C SER A 3 -0.89 -2.04 -19.31
N ARG A 4 -0.11 -3.12 -19.34
CA ARG A 4 0.59 -3.64 -18.17
C ARG A 4 1.42 -2.48 -17.65
N ARG A 5 0.85 -1.70 -16.73
CA ARG A 5 1.62 -0.83 -15.85
C ARG A 5 2.52 -1.77 -15.04
N ASP A 6 3.81 -1.47 -15.09
CA ASP A 6 4.93 -1.93 -14.26
C ASP A 6 4.58 -3.01 -13.23
N LEU A 7 5.23 -4.17 -13.36
CA LEU A 7 4.87 -5.44 -12.72
C LEU A 7 5.03 -5.41 -11.19
N ASP A 8 4.03 -4.81 -10.56
CA ASP A 8 3.71 -4.84 -9.15
C ASP A 8 3.26 -6.28 -8.78
N VAL A 9 4.17 -7.13 -8.32
CA VAL A 9 3.85 -8.52 -7.93
C VAL A 9 3.24 -8.53 -6.54
N GLY A 10 2.08 -9.15 -6.38
CA GLY A 10 1.46 -9.28 -5.07
C GLY A 10 0.05 -9.82 -5.09
N PHE A 11 -0.54 -9.86 -3.90
CA PHE A 11 -1.92 -10.24 -3.67
C PHE A 11 -2.71 -9.03 -3.21
N ASN A 12 -3.86 -8.81 -3.84
CA ASN A 12 -4.82 -7.80 -3.44
C ASN A 12 -5.96 -8.48 -2.68
N ILE A 13 -6.44 -7.82 -1.62
CA ILE A 13 -7.61 -8.24 -0.86
C ILE A 13 -8.74 -7.27 -1.22
N PHE A 14 -9.88 -7.80 -1.64
CA PHE A 14 -11.06 -7.03 -2.01
C PHE A 14 -12.20 -7.29 -1.03
N ASN A 15 -13.02 -6.28 -0.74
CA ASN A 15 -14.29 -6.47 -0.06
C ASN A 15 -15.36 -7.04 -1.02
N ASP A 16 -16.56 -7.29 -0.50
CA ASP A 16 -17.73 -7.79 -1.25
C ASP A 16 -18.20 -6.83 -2.36
N GLN A 17 -17.86 -5.55 -2.27
CA GLN A 17 -18.12 -4.53 -3.28
C GLN A 17 -17.02 -4.44 -4.35
N GLY A 18 -15.97 -5.26 -4.27
CA GLY A 18 -14.84 -5.23 -5.20
C GLY A 18 -13.85 -4.09 -4.96
N VAL A 19 -13.94 -3.37 -3.84
CA VAL A 19 -12.98 -2.34 -3.43
C VAL A 19 -11.76 -3.01 -2.81
N GLN A 20 -10.57 -2.59 -3.21
CA GLN A 20 -9.33 -3.09 -2.63
C GLN A 20 -9.14 -2.56 -1.20
N VAL A 21 -9.23 -3.45 -0.22
CA VAL A 21 -9.03 -3.15 1.21
C VAL A 21 -7.63 -3.53 1.72
N GLY A 22 -6.85 -4.27 0.92
CA GLY A 22 -5.48 -4.59 1.28
C GLY A 22 -4.58 -4.94 0.10
N ARG A 23 -3.27 -4.83 0.32
CA ARG A 23 -2.24 -5.26 -0.62
C ARG A 23 -1.04 -5.82 0.12
N PHE A 24 -0.52 -6.96 -0.32
CA PHE A 24 0.82 -7.43 0.03
C PHE A 24 1.59 -7.69 -1.25
N GLY A 25 2.70 -6.98 -1.47
CA GLY A 25 3.46 -7.12 -2.71
C GLY A 25 4.58 -6.12 -2.88
N THR A 26 5.17 -6.12 -4.06
CA THR A 26 6.12 -5.08 -4.49
C THR A 26 5.36 -3.88 -5.05
N ALA A 27 5.95 -2.69 -4.92
CA ALA A 27 5.57 -1.54 -5.72
C ALA A 27 6.79 -0.85 -6.31
N ALA A 28 6.77 -0.66 -7.64
CA ALA A 28 7.80 0.09 -8.34
C ALA A 28 7.94 1.53 -7.79
N ASN A 29 6.83 2.16 -7.39
CA ASN A 29 6.82 3.55 -6.91
C ASN A 29 7.32 3.74 -5.47
N PHE A 30 7.46 2.66 -4.69
CA PHE A 30 7.92 2.73 -3.30
C PHE A 30 9.29 2.07 -3.11
N GLY A 31 9.93 1.62 -4.19
CA GLY A 31 11.27 1.04 -4.14
C GLY A 31 11.35 -0.27 -3.35
N GLY A 32 10.26 -1.04 -3.22
CA GLY A 32 10.38 -2.30 -2.48
C GLY A 32 9.08 -2.96 -2.09
N MET A 33 9.12 -3.70 -0.98
CA MET A 33 7.99 -4.46 -0.46
C MET A 33 7.04 -3.56 0.33
N GLN A 34 5.74 -3.81 0.22
CA GLN A 34 4.70 -3.09 0.94
C GLN A 34 3.58 -3.99 1.45
N LEU A 35 3.04 -3.58 2.59
CA LEU A 35 1.72 -3.96 3.08
C LEU A 35 0.86 -2.70 3.20
N LEU A 36 -0.25 -2.66 2.47
CA LEU A 36 -1.25 -1.60 2.55
C LEU A 36 -2.52 -2.12 3.22
N MET A 37 -3.07 -1.34 4.13
CA MET A 37 -4.41 -1.53 4.66
C MET A 37 -5.23 -0.30 4.32
N ASN A 38 -6.30 -0.51 3.55
CA ASN A 38 -7.21 0.53 3.13
C ASN A 38 -8.54 0.38 3.89
N ASP A 39 -9.26 1.49 4.04
CA ASP A 39 -10.63 1.45 4.53
C ASP A 39 -11.60 0.88 3.48
N SER A 40 -12.88 0.76 3.84
CA SER A 40 -13.93 0.23 2.96
C SER A 40 -14.16 1.04 1.69
N GLN A 41 -13.63 2.26 1.61
CA GLN A 41 -13.69 3.13 0.43
C GLN A 41 -12.39 3.08 -0.39
N GLY A 42 -11.43 2.22 -0.02
CA GLY A 42 -10.16 2.07 -0.70
C GLY A 42 -9.11 3.12 -0.32
N ARG A 43 -9.35 3.92 0.73
CA ARG A 43 -8.39 4.93 1.19
C ARG A 43 -7.38 4.30 2.14
N THR A 44 -6.08 4.47 1.88
CA THR A 44 -5.03 3.92 2.74
C THR A 44 -5.05 4.50 4.15
N ARG A 45 -5.00 3.63 5.16
CA ARG A 45 -4.94 3.97 6.59
C ARG A 45 -3.65 3.54 7.24
N ILE A 46 -3.03 2.49 6.71
CA ILE A 46 -1.74 2.01 7.19
C ILE A 46 -0.88 1.62 5.99
N ARG A 47 0.38 2.07 6.02
CA ARG A 47 1.44 1.64 5.10
C ARG A 47 2.58 1.05 5.91
N LEU A 48 2.99 -0.17 5.57
CA LEU A 48 4.29 -0.72 5.96
C LEU A 48 5.09 -0.87 4.68
N ALA A 49 6.34 -0.41 4.69
CA ALA A 49 7.20 -0.48 3.52
C ALA A 49 8.64 -0.79 3.89
N ILE A 50 9.35 -1.43 2.96
CA ILE A 50 10.81 -1.58 2.98
C ILE A 50 11.33 -0.88 1.72
N ALA A 51 12.15 0.16 1.89
CA ALA A 51 12.79 0.86 0.79
C ALA A 51 13.88 0.02 0.11
N GLU A 52 14.41 0.47 -1.04
CA GLU A 52 15.43 -0.27 -1.79
C GLU A 52 16.71 -0.49 -0.99
N ASP A 53 17.02 0.44 -0.09
CA ASP A 53 18.17 0.39 0.81
C ASP A 53 17.95 -0.51 2.05
N GLY A 54 16.79 -1.16 2.14
CA GLY A 54 16.41 -2.05 3.24
C GLY A 54 15.81 -1.34 4.45
N THR A 55 15.67 -0.01 4.43
CA THR A 55 15.09 0.76 5.54
C THR A 55 13.60 0.44 5.70
N PRO A 56 13.15 -0.08 6.86
CA PRO A 56 11.74 -0.31 7.11
C PRO A 56 11.04 1.00 7.48
N SER A 57 9.73 1.05 7.25
CA SER A 57 8.90 2.15 7.71
C SER A 57 7.47 1.70 7.98
N ILE A 58 6.82 2.42 8.90
CA ILE A 58 5.40 2.34 9.16
C ILE A 58 4.80 3.75 9.19
N GLU A 59 3.65 3.92 8.55
CA GLU A 59 2.89 5.16 8.52
C GLU A 59 1.42 4.88 8.85
N LEU A 60 0.84 5.69 9.74
CA LEU A 60 -0.58 5.73 10.06
C LEU A 60 -1.20 7.00 9.46
N LEU A 61 -2.26 6.85 8.68
CA LEU A 61 -2.87 7.95 7.92
C LEU A 61 -4.29 8.23 8.44
N ASP A 62 -4.63 9.51 8.59
CA ASP A 62 -5.99 9.93 8.91
C ASP A 62 -6.94 9.80 7.71
N ALA A 63 -8.20 10.24 7.90
CA ALA A 63 -9.26 10.16 6.91
C ALA A 63 -8.92 10.84 5.58
N ASP A 64 -8.17 11.94 5.64
CA ASP A 64 -7.76 12.79 4.52
C ASP A 64 -6.46 12.31 3.85
N GLY A 65 -5.86 11.22 4.38
CA GLY A 65 -4.63 10.65 3.87
C GLY A 65 -3.37 11.33 4.39
N LYS A 66 -3.47 12.12 5.46
CA LYS A 66 -2.30 12.74 6.09
C LYS A 66 -1.71 11.78 7.13
N VAL A 67 -0.39 11.68 7.11
CA VAL A 67 0.36 10.91 8.13
C VAL A 67 0.18 11.56 9.50
N THR A 68 -0.39 10.81 10.44
CA THR A 68 -0.58 11.20 11.84
C THR A 68 0.52 10.68 12.74
N TRP A 69 1.12 9.54 12.36
CA TRP A 69 2.26 8.95 13.04
C TRP A 69 3.10 8.14 12.07
N SER A 70 4.41 8.11 12.30
CA SER A 70 5.35 7.31 11.53
C SER A 70 6.53 6.85 12.36
N ALA A 71 7.12 5.72 11.98
CA ALA A 71 8.43 5.27 12.45
C ALA A 71 9.26 4.70 11.29
N ARG A 72 10.58 4.73 11.45
CA ARG A 72 11.60 4.21 10.54
C ARG A 72 12.67 3.52 11.35
#